data_AF-A0A2E4FEM2-F1
#
_entry.id   AF-A0A2E4FEM2-F1
#
_cell.length_a   1.000
_cell.length_b   1.000
_cell.length_c   1.000
_cell.angle_alpha   90.00
_cell.angle_beta   90.00
_cell.angle_gamma   90.00
#
_symmetry.space_group_name_H-M   'P 1'
#
loop_
_entity.id
_entity.type
_entity.pdbx_description
1 polymer ?
#
loop_
_entity_poly.entity_id
_entity_poly.type
_entity_poly.pdbx_seq_one_letter_code
_entity_poly.pdbx_strand_id
1 'polypeptide(L)'
;MTGDFPLESTHGVSAEGWACAIFSVHKQASVRPANAQKKRCNFTVDDTEFLSASRYPRPRKTDCGTVRRIMTRTLIISVFLTVSSLAAMFFSVGCGESTETFPVYSHTDAATYDGGTPPDGGTVVPDSGAPADVATAPDAVADVPDEPEPDLEKPELKSAFSRGEGLVTARFSEPLDGSAAEQGNYTIKASNNQEVEILSVTVDAQAPVYADLQVDGASLNPDLTYTLTVKNVKDLAGNTIAAGKNQATITRTLYLNIIWHQHQPLYLDPDADQLTGPWVRKHATKDYYDMTSILAEYPNVHANVNLTSVLLRQLLDYYVARFDPFVDVYESTMDVEGFLAAWDKKTDPFVDFTLKPTPTADTITDEQLLLVWKGPWTLLSTADAIMKHFPAYVELRDANRAEYDYEDFLALKIWFQIAWFDPDFLNGPVTLPDGSVTRVHEWLKKTGETYSLAVPASEELARDLLIEGYKVVKNVVAIHQELFFEASLGTGQVEVTTTPMYHPILPLIVDSGLATPSQPYDPLPNPKFAYPEDAEAQVL
;
A
#
# COMPACT_ATOMS: atom_id res chain seq x y z
N MET A 1 39.84 43.80 22.99
CA MET A 1 38.89 44.87 23.35
C MET A 1 37.51 44.24 23.21
N THR A 2 37.07 43.47 24.20
CA THR A 2 36.25 43.90 25.37
C THR A 2 34.91 44.48 24.96
N GLY A 3 33.86 43.70 25.21
CA GLY A 3 32.46 44.09 25.12
C GLY A 3 31.60 42.92 25.61
N ASP A 4 31.51 42.77 26.92
CA ASP A 4 30.70 41.78 27.63
C ASP A 4 29.24 42.23 27.84
N PHE A 5 28.39 41.20 28.04
CA PHE A 5 27.13 41.11 28.81
C PHE A 5 25.78 41.56 28.19
N PRO A 6 24.61 41.00 28.63
CA PRO A 6 24.39 39.77 29.42
C PRO A 6 23.29 38.82 28.88
N LEU A 7 23.30 37.60 29.41
CA LEU A 7 22.16 36.68 29.52
C LEU A 7 21.15 37.23 30.54
N GLU A 8 19.89 37.37 30.14
CA GLU A 8 18.73 37.34 31.04
C GLU A 8 17.72 36.31 30.51
N SER A 9 17.18 35.55 31.46
CA SER A 9 16.29 34.42 31.27
C SER A 9 14.81 34.84 31.37
N THR A 10 13.96 33.91 30.93
CA THR A 10 12.52 33.75 31.23
C THR A 10 11.51 34.42 30.28
N HIS A 11 10.94 33.60 29.40
CA HIS A 11 9.51 33.30 29.19
C HIS A 11 9.51 32.24 28.08
N GLY A 12 9.21 30.96 28.30
CA GLY A 12 8.01 30.44 28.93
C GLY A 12 6.88 30.37 27.90
N VAL A 13 6.96 29.47 26.90
CA VAL A 13 5.80 29.08 26.07
C VAL A 13 5.75 27.56 25.99
N SER A 14 4.66 27.05 26.52
CA SER A 14 4.26 25.65 26.62
C SER A 14 3.96 25.06 25.24
N ALA A 15 4.41 23.83 25.06
CA ALA A 15 3.85 22.90 24.08
C ALA A 15 2.41 22.54 24.51
N GLU A 16 1.43 22.84 23.67
CA GLU A 16 0.09 22.25 23.76
C GLU A 16 -0.14 21.37 22.54
N GLY A 17 -0.23 20.07 22.82
CA GLY A 17 -0.49 19.03 21.84
C GLY A 17 -1.92 19.08 21.35
N TRP A 18 -2.09 18.88 20.04
CA TRP A 18 -3.38 18.61 19.44
C TRP A 18 -3.58 17.09 19.39
N ALA A 19 -4.43 16.60 20.29
CA ALA A 19 -5.00 15.26 20.22
C ALA A 19 -6.17 15.28 19.23
N CYS A 20 -6.03 14.62 18.08
CA CYS A 20 -7.18 14.32 17.22
C CYS A 20 -7.82 13.00 17.67
N ALA A 21 -8.97 13.10 18.33
CA ALA A 21 -9.88 11.99 18.57
C ALA A 21 -10.72 11.75 17.31
N ILE A 22 -10.57 10.59 16.67
CA ILE A 22 -11.50 10.12 15.62
C ILE A 22 -12.65 9.39 16.32
N PHE A 23 -13.82 10.01 16.36
CA PHE A 23 -15.07 9.32 16.68
C PHE A 23 -15.71 8.77 15.41
N SER A 24 -15.98 7.47 15.41
CA SER A 24 -16.83 6.78 14.44
C SER A 24 -18.29 7.18 14.67
N VAL A 25 -18.96 7.67 13.63
CA VAL A 25 -20.42 7.87 13.62
C VAL A 25 -21.00 7.07 12.46
N HIS A 26 -21.62 5.94 12.79
CA HIS A 26 -22.57 5.24 11.93
C HIS A 26 -23.80 6.12 11.70
N LYS A 27 -24.19 6.33 10.44
CA LYS A 27 -25.57 6.71 10.12
C LYS A 27 -26.04 6.05 8.82
N GLN A 28 -27.02 5.17 8.99
CA GLN A 28 -27.81 4.54 7.92
C GLN A 28 -28.50 5.60 7.05
N ALA A 29 -28.51 5.32 5.75
CA ALA A 29 -29.25 6.07 4.75
C ALA A 29 -30.76 5.83 4.85
N SER A 30 -31.56 6.89 4.66
CA SER A 30 -32.93 6.78 4.14
C SER A 30 -33.22 8.00 3.26
N VAL A 31 -33.90 7.74 2.16
CA VAL A 31 -33.97 8.55 0.93
C VAL A 31 -35.23 9.44 0.86
N ARG A 32 -35.10 10.58 0.14
CA ARG A 32 -36.10 11.43 -0.60
C ARG A 32 -36.67 12.73 0.05
N PRO A 33 -37.09 13.74 -0.76
CA PRO A 33 -36.57 15.12 -0.68
C PRO A 33 -37.64 16.23 -0.52
N ALA A 34 -37.23 17.46 -0.17
CA ALA A 34 -37.78 18.75 -0.68
C ALA A 34 -37.30 20.00 0.11
N ASN A 35 -36.96 21.04 -0.65
CA ASN A 35 -37.10 22.50 -0.43
C ASN A 35 -36.66 23.22 0.87
N ALA A 36 -35.67 24.10 0.68
CA ALA A 36 -35.58 25.51 1.08
C ALA A 36 -36.06 25.95 2.49
N GLN A 37 -35.14 26.44 3.33
CA GLN A 37 -35.07 27.86 3.75
C GLN A 37 -33.96 28.11 4.80
N LYS A 38 -33.28 29.25 4.65
CA LYS A 38 -32.29 29.85 5.56
C LYS A 38 -32.86 30.05 6.98
N LYS A 39 -32.13 29.64 8.01
CA LYS A 39 -32.08 30.33 9.31
C LYS A 39 -30.69 30.24 9.95
N ARG A 40 -30.13 31.41 10.27
CA ARG A 40 -28.94 31.60 11.12
C ARG A 40 -29.30 31.27 12.57
N CYS A 41 -28.40 30.60 13.29
CA CYS A 41 -28.35 30.61 14.75
C CYS A 41 -26.91 30.92 15.20
N ASN A 42 -26.74 32.02 15.92
CA ASN A 42 -25.52 32.37 16.64
C ASN A 42 -25.48 31.57 17.97
N PHE A 43 -24.30 31.08 18.34
CA PHE A 43 -23.98 30.68 19.71
C PHE A 43 -22.64 31.31 20.12
N THR A 44 -22.69 32.10 21.20
CA THR A 44 -21.55 32.56 22.00
C THR A 44 -21.22 31.49 23.04
N VAL A 45 -19.93 31.23 23.26
CA VAL A 45 -19.42 30.35 24.33
C VAL A 45 -18.77 31.23 25.39
N ASP A 46 -19.09 30.95 26.65
CA ASP A 46 -18.57 31.58 27.86
C ASP A 46 -17.66 30.55 28.54
N ASP A 47 -16.42 30.93 28.83
CA ASP A 47 -15.38 30.09 29.42
C ASP A 47 -15.37 30.27 30.94
N THR A 48 -15.67 29.23 31.72
CA THR A 48 -15.12 29.00 33.08
C THR A 48 -15.69 27.70 33.69
N GLU A 49 -14.90 27.06 34.56
CA GLU A 49 -15.07 25.72 35.18
C GLU A 49 -14.56 24.58 34.28
N PHE A 50 -13.42 23.92 34.55
CA PHE A 50 -13.17 23.10 35.74
C PHE A 50 -11.65 22.87 35.94
N LEU A 51 -11.18 23.10 37.17
CA LEU A 51 -9.95 22.54 37.72
C LEU A 51 -10.33 21.51 38.80
N SER A 52 -9.61 20.38 38.81
CA SER A 52 -9.26 19.51 39.97
C SER A 52 -9.73 18.04 39.95
N ALA A 53 -8.83 17.19 40.49
CA ALA A 53 -8.84 15.74 40.69
C ALA A 53 -8.42 14.91 39.46
N SER A 54 -7.48 13.96 39.49
CA SER A 54 -6.94 13.13 40.58
C SER A 54 -5.58 12.50 40.23
N ARG A 55 -4.74 12.28 41.24
CA ARG A 55 -3.44 11.59 41.22
C ARG A 55 -3.58 10.08 40.97
N TYR A 56 -2.66 9.46 40.23
CA TYR A 56 -2.38 8.01 40.25
C TYR A 56 -0.87 7.71 40.47
N PRO A 57 -0.50 6.58 41.08
CA PRO A 57 0.85 6.33 41.61
C PRO A 57 1.80 5.64 40.61
N ARG A 58 3.10 5.90 40.75
CA ARG A 58 4.19 5.28 39.95
C ARG A 58 4.31 3.77 40.23
N PRO A 59 4.57 2.91 39.22
CA PRO A 59 4.98 1.53 39.47
C PRO A 59 6.47 1.44 39.83
N ARG A 60 6.78 0.47 40.70
CA ARG A 60 8.13 0.11 41.15
C ARG A 60 8.89 -0.68 40.09
N LYS A 61 10.23 -0.54 40.13
CA LYS A 61 11.23 -1.32 39.38
C LYS A 61 10.89 -2.81 39.36
N THR A 62 10.83 -3.39 38.16
CA THR A 62 10.88 -4.84 37.92
C THR A 62 11.98 -5.18 36.92
N ASP A 63 12.45 -6.41 37.07
CA ASP A 63 13.79 -6.93 36.84
C ASP A 63 14.15 -7.13 35.35
N CYS A 64 15.44 -7.04 35.03
CA CYS A 64 16.02 -7.01 33.68
C CYS A 64 16.11 -8.39 32.98
N GLY A 65 15.23 -9.33 33.34
CA GLY A 65 15.33 -10.75 32.93
C GLY A 65 14.31 -11.25 31.89
N THR A 66 13.23 -10.51 31.64
CA THR A 66 12.06 -11.05 30.91
C THR A 66 12.01 -10.69 29.42
N VAL A 67 12.74 -9.66 28.97
CA VAL A 67 12.69 -9.16 27.59
C VAL A 67 13.44 -10.07 26.59
N ARG A 68 14.27 -11.01 27.07
CA ARG A 68 15.12 -11.86 26.21
C ARG A 68 14.44 -13.13 25.66
N ARG A 69 13.17 -13.40 26.01
CA ARG A 69 12.48 -14.66 25.64
C ARG A 69 11.40 -14.54 24.55
N ILE A 70 11.06 -13.33 24.11
CA ILE A 70 9.95 -13.11 23.15
C ILE A 70 10.44 -12.87 21.70
N MET A 71 11.74 -12.66 21.46
CA MET A 71 12.28 -12.29 20.14
C MET A 71 12.87 -13.44 19.29
N THR A 72 12.51 -14.71 19.54
CA THR A 72 13.11 -15.84 18.79
C THR A 72 12.11 -16.70 18.02
N ARG A 73 10.95 -16.15 17.64
CA ARG A 73 10.06 -16.80 16.67
C ARG A 73 9.58 -15.77 15.65
N THR A 74 9.50 -16.21 14.40
CA THR A 74 9.20 -15.43 13.19
C THR A 74 10.42 -14.79 12.53
N LEU A 75 11.13 -15.58 11.73
CA LEU A 75 12.02 -15.06 10.69
C LEU A 75 11.13 -14.55 9.54
N ILE A 76 10.78 -13.26 9.56
CA ILE A 76 10.17 -12.59 8.42
C ILE A 76 11.31 -12.26 7.46
N ILE A 77 11.34 -12.89 6.29
CA ILE A 77 12.20 -12.46 5.19
C ILE A 77 11.52 -11.24 4.56
N SER A 78 11.85 -10.05 5.06
CA SER A 78 11.47 -8.80 4.40
C SER A 78 12.44 -8.55 3.25
N VAL A 79 11.99 -8.76 2.02
CA VAL A 79 12.68 -8.24 0.84
C VAL A 79 12.22 -6.79 0.66
N PHE A 80 13.02 -5.84 1.12
CA PHE A 80 12.82 -4.44 0.79
C PHE A 80 13.30 -4.19 -0.64
N LEU A 81 12.37 -4.17 -1.60
CA LEU A 81 12.60 -3.48 -2.88
C LEU A 81 12.32 -1.99 -2.65
N THR A 82 13.30 -1.28 -2.11
CA THR A 82 13.30 0.18 -2.16
C THR A 82 13.68 0.63 -3.56
N VAL A 83 12.72 1.16 -4.31
CA VAL A 83 13.03 2.09 -5.41
C VAL A 83 13.30 3.45 -4.77
N SER A 84 14.47 3.59 -4.15
CA SER A 84 14.97 4.88 -3.68
C SER A 84 15.81 5.49 -4.80
N SER A 85 15.25 6.42 -5.56
CA SER A 85 16.06 7.32 -6.39
C SER A 85 16.73 8.37 -5.51
N LEU A 86 17.72 7.93 -4.71
CA LEU A 86 18.70 8.85 -4.13
C LEU A 86 19.69 9.22 -5.23
N ALA A 87 19.70 10.49 -5.62
CA ALA A 87 20.70 11.03 -6.53
C ALA A 87 22.09 10.96 -5.87
N ALA A 88 22.93 10.03 -6.31
CA ALA A 88 24.35 10.00 -6.02
C ALA A 88 25.15 9.69 -7.31
N MET A 89 26.22 10.46 -7.49
CA MET A 89 27.05 10.58 -8.69
C MET A 89 27.74 9.27 -9.15
N PHE A 90 27.77 9.08 -10.48
CA PHE A 90 28.72 8.33 -11.35
C PHE A 90 29.55 7.14 -10.80
N PHE A 91 29.39 5.95 -11.42
CA PHE A 91 30.29 5.39 -12.44
C PHE A 91 29.70 4.08 -13.03
N SER A 92 29.68 3.98 -14.36
CA SER A 92 29.18 2.85 -15.14
C SER A 92 30.18 1.70 -15.20
N VAL A 93 29.72 0.46 -14.95
CA VAL A 93 30.28 -0.77 -15.54
C VAL A 93 29.11 -1.73 -15.79
N GLY A 94 28.86 -2.01 -17.08
CA GLY A 94 27.75 -2.84 -17.53
C GLY A 94 27.94 -4.34 -17.35
N CYS A 95 26.83 -5.09 -17.44
CA CYS A 95 26.83 -6.51 -17.71
C CYS A 95 25.50 -6.99 -18.31
N GLY A 96 25.55 -7.41 -19.59
CA GLY A 96 24.90 -8.60 -20.16
C GLY A 96 23.38 -8.76 -20.08
N GLU A 97 22.72 -8.53 -21.21
CA GLU A 97 21.36 -9.01 -21.52
C GLU A 97 21.30 -10.55 -21.60
N SER A 98 20.24 -11.15 -21.05
CA SER A 98 19.73 -12.45 -21.48
C SER A 98 18.24 -12.33 -21.81
N THR A 99 17.91 -12.56 -23.07
CA THR A 99 16.57 -12.54 -23.65
C THR A 99 15.83 -13.84 -23.35
N GLU A 100 14.72 -13.78 -22.60
CA GLU A 100 13.72 -14.86 -22.57
C GLU A 100 12.33 -14.30 -22.89
N THR A 101 11.79 -14.81 -24.00
CA THR A 101 10.47 -14.54 -24.57
C THR A 101 9.38 -15.32 -23.83
N PHE A 102 8.37 -14.64 -23.30
CA PHE A 102 7.15 -15.29 -22.79
C PHE A 102 6.04 -15.31 -23.87
N PRO A 103 5.31 -16.43 -24.06
CA PRO A 103 4.26 -16.52 -25.05
C PRO A 103 2.95 -15.83 -24.59
N VAL A 104 2.32 -15.14 -25.54
CA VAL A 104 1.00 -14.52 -25.45
C VAL A 104 -0.09 -15.61 -25.38
N TYR A 105 -0.92 -15.59 -24.34
CA TYR A 105 -2.14 -16.39 -24.27
C TYR A 105 -3.34 -15.53 -24.67
N SER A 106 -3.99 -15.91 -25.78
CA SER A 106 -5.30 -15.42 -26.20
C SER A 106 -6.41 -16.18 -25.46
N HIS A 107 -7.29 -15.49 -24.75
CA HIS A 107 -8.51 -16.07 -24.20
C HIS A 107 -9.74 -15.61 -24.98
N THR A 108 -10.26 -16.50 -25.81
CA THR A 108 -11.66 -16.54 -26.23
C THR A 108 -12.37 -17.59 -25.39
N ASP A 109 -13.40 -17.19 -24.65
CA ASP A 109 -14.72 -17.85 -24.59
C ASP A 109 -15.49 -17.40 -23.32
N ALA A 110 -16.46 -16.51 -23.53
CA ALA A 110 -17.46 -16.11 -22.56
C ALA A 110 -18.63 -17.10 -22.60
N ALA A 111 -18.93 -17.73 -21.47
CA ALA A 111 -20.16 -18.52 -21.29
C ALA A 111 -21.25 -17.64 -20.65
N THR A 112 -22.36 -17.50 -21.37
CA THR A 112 -23.60 -16.80 -21.00
C THR A 112 -24.33 -17.48 -19.84
N TYR A 113 -24.80 -16.68 -18.87
CA TYR A 113 -25.71 -17.10 -17.80
C TYR A 113 -27.09 -16.44 -18.02
N ASP A 114 -28.13 -17.26 -18.18
CA ASP A 114 -29.53 -16.85 -18.39
C ASP A 114 -30.31 -16.90 -17.08
N GLY A 115 -31.18 -15.91 -16.87
CA GLY A 115 -31.87 -15.63 -15.62
C GLY A 115 -33.21 -16.35 -15.46
N GLY A 116 -33.52 -16.77 -14.23
CA GLY A 116 -34.81 -17.32 -13.83
C GLY A 116 -35.46 -16.53 -12.70
N THR A 117 -36.67 -16.06 -12.94
CA THR A 117 -37.57 -15.24 -12.09
C THR A 117 -38.20 -16.03 -10.92
N PRO A 118 -38.52 -15.42 -9.77
CA PRO A 118 -39.26 -16.07 -8.67
C PRO A 118 -40.78 -15.84 -8.75
N PRO A 119 -41.63 -16.74 -8.21
CA PRO A 119 -43.05 -16.47 -8.03
C PRO A 119 -43.40 -16.01 -6.61
N ASP A 120 -44.31 -15.03 -6.55
CA ASP A 120 -44.92 -14.45 -5.36
C ASP A 120 -46.38 -14.96 -5.19
N GLY A 121 -46.85 -15.05 -3.94
CA GLY A 121 -48.23 -14.69 -3.59
C GLY A 121 -49.19 -15.78 -3.09
N GLY A 122 -49.54 -15.71 -1.80
CA GLY A 122 -50.76 -16.32 -1.26
C GLY A 122 -50.90 -16.18 0.27
N THR A 123 -51.75 -15.25 0.73
CA THR A 123 -51.96 -14.83 2.13
C THR A 123 -53.10 -15.56 2.87
N VAL A 124 -52.95 -15.52 4.21
CA VAL A 124 -53.66 -16.03 5.41
C VAL A 124 -55.18 -15.70 5.53
N VAL A 125 -55.96 -16.52 6.30
CA VAL A 125 -56.86 -16.16 7.45
C VAL A 125 -57.50 -17.43 8.11
N PRO A 126 -57.77 -17.46 9.45
CA PRO A 126 -57.96 -18.66 10.29
C PRO A 126 -59.39 -18.85 10.84
N ASP A 127 -59.73 -20.04 11.40
CA ASP A 127 -60.69 -20.12 12.52
C ASP A 127 -60.62 -21.44 13.34
N SER A 128 -61.05 -21.24 14.58
CA SER A 128 -61.08 -21.94 15.85
C SER A 128 -61.84 -23.27 16.02
N GLY A 129 -61.55 -23.94 17.15
CA GLY A 129 -62.58 -24.62 17.95
C GLY A 129 -62.40 -26.13 18.19
N ALA A 130 -61.90 -26.50 19.37
CA ALA A 130 -62.05 -27.83 19.99
C ALA A 130 -63.46 -27.96 20.68
N PRO A 131 -63.87 -29.05 21.39
CA PRO A 131 -63.19 -30.31 21.75
C PRO A 131 -64.08 -31.62 21.86
N ALA A 132 -63.46 -32.70 22.39
CA ALA A 132 -64.01 -33.87 23.13
C ALA A 132 -64.55 -35.08 22.30
N ASP A 133 -64.36 -36.37 22.63
CA ASP A 133 -63.73 -37.06 23.77
C ASP A 133 -63.55 -38.58 23.44
N VAL A 134 -62.56 -39.21 24.08
CA VAL A 134 -62.39 -40.64 24.48
C VAL A 134 -62.61 -41.79 23.46
N ALA A 135 -61.54 -42.57 23.18
CA ALA A 135 -61.36 -43.96 23.67
C ALA A 135 -60.20 -44.74 23.02
N THR A 136 -59.52 -45.51 23.87
CA THR A 136 -58.69 -46.72 23.62
C THR A 136 -57.32 -46.57 22.96
N ALA A 137 -56.29 -46.76 23.78
CA ALA A 137 -54.92 -47.06 23.38
C ALA A 137 -54.79 -48.47 22.79
N PRO A 138 -54.03 -48.66 21.70
CA PRO A 138 -53.35 -49.91 21.42
C PRO A 138 -51.84 -49.79 21.69
N ASP A 139 -51.25 -50.95 21.91
CA ASP A 139 -49.93 -51.20 22.49
C ASP A 139 -48.78 -50.39 21.88
N ALA A 140 -47.92 -49.90 22.78
CA ALA A 140 -46.63 -49.33 22.44
C ALA A 140 -45.74 -50.41 21.79
N VAL A 141 -45.59 -50.35 20.47
CA VAL A 141 -44.42 -50.93 19.81
C VAL A 141 -43.25 -50.04 20.18
N ALA A 142 -42.30 -50.57 20.93
CA ALA A 142 -41.05 -49.88 21.20
C ALA A 142 -40.36 -49.59 19.86
N ASP A 143 -40.16 -48.31 19.53
CA ASP A 143 -39.22 -47.90 18.52
C ASP A 143 -37.85 -48.44 18.94
N VAL A 144 -37.37 -49.43 18.19
CA VAL A 144 -35.96 -49.81 18.21
C VAL A 144 -35.22 -48.61 17.62
N PRO A 145 -34.26 -47.99 18.32
CA PRO A 145 -33.43 -46.96 17.71
C PRO A 145 -32.78 -47.59 16.47
N ASP A 146 -32.94 -46.97 15.30
CA ASP A 146 -32.13 -47.31 14.13
C ASP A 146 -30.67 -47.21 14.59
N GLU A 147 -29.99 -48.36 14.72
CA GLU A 147 -28.56 -48.34 14.97
C GLU A 147 -27.91 -47.61 13.79
N PRO A 148 -27.01 -46.65 14.04
CA PRO A 148 -26.35 -45.95 12.97
C PRO A 148 -25.67 -46.98 12.08
N GLU A 149 -25.99 -46.94 10.78
CA GLU A 149 -25.35 -47.78 9.77
C GLU A 149 -23.83 -47.72 9.97
N PRO A 150 -23.13 -48.87 9.98
CA PRO A 150 -21.69 -48.89 10.23
C PRO A 150 -20.99 -48.03 9.19
N ASP A 151 -20.13 -47.13 9.65
CA ASP A 151 -19.29 -46.32 8.79
C ASP A 151 -18.28 -47.22 8.07
N LEU A 152 -18.41 -47.31 6.75
CA LEU A 152 -17.54 -48.09 5.86
C LEU A 152 -16.69 -47.17 4.97
N GLU A 153 -16.83 -45.85 5.10
CA GLU A 153 -15.98 -44.90 4.39
C GLU A 153 -14.55 -45.04 4.92
N LYS A 154 -13.57 -44.94 4.03
CA LYS A 154 -12.17 -45.08 4.41
C LYS A 154 -11.56 -43.70 4.45
N PRO A 155 -10.68 -43.40 5.44
CA PRO A 155 -10.00 -42.14 5.45
C PRO A 155 -9.13 -41.98 4.20
N GLU A 156 -9.08 -40.75 3.69
CA GLU A 156 -8.26 -40.35 2.55
C GLU A 156 -7.28 -39.27 2.98
N LEU A 157 -6.03 -39.35 2.54
CA LEU A 157 -5.08 -38.24 2.62
C LEU A 157 -5.45 -37.20 1.55
N LYS A 158 -6.03 -36.08 1.97
CA LYS A 158 -6.47 -34.99 1.09
C LYS A 158 -5.31 -34.10 0.65
N SER A 159 -4.36 -33.82 1.55
CA SER A 159 -3.22 -32.96 1.26
C SER A 159 -2.08 -33.17 2.25
N ALA A 160 -0.85 -32.84 1.82
CA ALA A 160 0.28 -32.64 2.71
C ALA A 160 0.91 -31.27 2.41
N PHE A 161 1.24 -30.51 3.43
CA PHE A 161 1.88 -29.20 3.26
C PHE A 161 2.86 -28.89 4.39
N SER A 162 3.91 -28.14 4.09
CA SER A 162 4.87 -27.65 5.08
C SER A 162 4.61 -26.19 5.41
N ARG A 163 4.63 -25.87 6.71
CA ARG A 163 4.51 -24.50 7.23
C ARG A 163 5.87 -23.84 7.55
N GLY A 164 6.98 -24.51 7.24
CA GLY A 164 8.33 -24.12 7.67
C GLY A 164 8.84 -24.94 8.86
N GLU A 165 10.10 -24.74 9.26
CA GLU A 165 10.71 -25.33 10.48
C GLU A 165 10.76 -26.88 10.55
N GLY A 166 10.81 -27.56 9.39
CA GLY A 166 10.82 -29.03 9.36
C GLY A 166 9.49 -29.64 9.82
N LEU A 167 8.38 -28.90 9.71
CA LEU A 167 7.04 -29.40 10.00
C LEU A 167 6.30 -29.71 8.71
N VAL A 168 5.72 -30.91 8.63
CA VAL A 168 4.83 -31.35 7.55
C VAL A 168 3.47 -31.70 8.14
N THR A 169 2.42 -31.01 7.72
CA THR A 169 1.05 -31.28 8.14
C THR A 169 0.32 -32.09 7.07
N ALA A 170 -0.24 -33.22 7.47
CA ALA A 170 -1.13 -34.06 6.68
C ALA A 170 -2.59 -33.77 7.04
N ARG A 171 -3.45 -33.61 6.04
CA ARG A 171 -4.90 -33.44 6.21
C ARG A 171 -5.65 -34.64 5.65
N PHE A 172 -6.59 -35.15 6.42
CA PHE A 172 -7.41 -36.32 6.08
C PHE A 172 -8.87 -35.94 5.78
N SER A 173 -9.63 -36.85 5.18
CA SER A 173 -11.07 -36.68 4.88
C SER A 173 -11.92 -36.54 6.14
N GLU A 174 -11.48 -37.14 7.24
CA GLU A 174 -12.28 -37.40 8.42
C GLU A 174 -11.41 -37.59 9.68
N PRO A 175 -12.01 -37.57 10.89
CA PRO A 175 -11.33 -37.80 12.15
C PRO A 175 -10.63 -39.17 12.23
N LEU A 176 -9.39 -39.17 12.73
CA LEU A 176 -8.56 -40.37 12.86
C LEU A 176 -8.50 -40.91 14.29
N ASP A 177 -8.25 -42.21 14.44
CA ASP A 177 -7.98 -42.84 15.73
C ASP A 177 -6.51 -42.68 16.17
N GLY A 178 -6.14 -43.35 17.27
CA GLY A 178 -4.78 -43.30 17.81
C GLY A 178 -3.69 -43.82 16.87
N SER A 179 -4.02 -44.60 15.83
CA SER A 179 -3.04 -45.09 14.84
C SER A 179 -2.40 -43.96 14.02
N ALA A 180 -3.04 -42.79 13.96
CA ALA A 180 -2.51 -41.60 13.29
C ALA A 180 -1.32 -40.96 14.05
N ALA A 181 -1.11 -41.29 15.32
CA ALA A 181 0.06 -40.84 16.08
C ALA A 181 1.29 -41.73 15.88
N GLU A 182 1.14 -42.89 15.22
CA GLU A 182 2.21 -43.86 15.03
C GLU A 182 3.15 -43.44 13.90
N GLN A 183 4.38 -43.05 14.23
CA GLN A 183 5.39 -42.58 13.26
C GLN A 183 5.63 -43.57 12.11
N GLY A 184 5.65 -44.88 12.38
CA GLY A 184 5.90 -45.93 11.38
C GLY A 184 4.82 -46.03 10.29
N ASN A 185 3.69 -45.36 10.46
CA ASN A 185 2.62 -45.28 9.48
C ASN A 185 2.88 -44.24 8.38
N TYR A 186 3.95 -43.46 8.50
CA TYR A 186 4.26 -42.36 7.60
C TYR A 186 5.63 -42.56 6.94
N THR A 187 5.76 -42.13 5.68
CA THR A 187 7.03 -42.13 4.96
C THR A 187 7.08 -40.90 4.05
N ILE A 188 8.18 -40.17 4.09
CA ILE A 188 8.42 -39.03 3.21
C ILE A 188 9.59 -39.36 2.30
N LYS A 189 9.38 -39.22 0.99
CA LYS A 189 10.41 -39.45 -0.05
C LYS A 189 10.57 -38.24 -0.93
N ALA A 190 11.81 -37.86 -1.19
CA ALA A 190 12.17 -36.90 -2.23
C ALA A 190 12.07 -37.53 -3.63
N SER A 191 12.01 -36.70 -4.67
CA SER A 191 12.01 -37.13 -6.07
C SER A 191 13.25 -37.91 -6.50
N ASN A 192 14.37 -37.77 -5.78
CA ASN A 192 15.60 -38.55 -5.98
C ASN A 192 15.62 -39.87 -5.17
N ASN A 193 14.49 -40.27 -4.56
CA ASN A 193 14.33 -41.42 -3.67
C ASN A 193 15.01 -41.33 -2.31
N GLN A 194 15.58 -40.19 -1.93
CA GLN A 194 16.05 -39.98 -0.55
C GLN A 194 14.85 -39.98 0.40
N GLU A 195 14.92 -40.80 1.46
CA GLU A 195 13.95 -40.77 2.54
C GLU A 195 14.28 -39.66 3.54
N VAL A 196 13.24 -38.99 4.03
CA VAL A 196 13.34 -37.97 5.08
C VAL A 196 12.97 -38.61 6.41
N GLU A 197 13.84 -38.42 7.40
CA GLU A 197 13.57 -38.90 8.75
C GLU A 197 12.42 -38.10 9.39
N ILE A 198 11.38 -38.81 9.82
CA ILE A 198 10.30 -38.29 10.64
C ILE A 198 10.71 -38.51 12.09
N LEU A 199 10.76 -37.46 12.89
CA LEU A 199 11.19 -37.47 14.29
C LEU A 199 10.01 -37.73 15.24
N SER A 200 8.81 -37.22 14.92
CA SER A 200 7.59 -37.45 15.68
C SER A 200 6.35 -37.17 14.84
N VAL A 201 5.20 -37.71 15.29
CA VAL A 201 3.88 -37.42 14.72
C VAL A 201 2.95 -37.03 15.86
N THR A 202 2.24 -35.91 15.70
CA THR A 202 1.24 -35.42 16.66
C THR A 202 -0.09 -35.21 15.94
N VAL A 203 -1.18 -35.71 16.50
CA VAL A 203 -2.53 -35.50 15.96
C VAL A 203 -3.18 -34.35 16.73
N ASP A 204 -3.80 -33.42 16.01
CA ASP A 204 -4.52 -32.30 16.63
C ASP A 204 -5.75 -32.84 17.39
N ALA A 205 -5.79 -32.66 18.71
CA ALA A 205 -6.86 -33.19 19.56
C ALA A 205 -8.21 -32.46 19.35
N GLN A 206 -8.17 -31.21 18.87
CA GLN A 206 -9.33 -30.39 18.59
C GLN A 206 -9.79 -30.55 17.14
N ALA A 207 -8.89 -30.97 16.25
CA ALA A 207 -9.17 -31.27 14.85
C ALA A 207 -8.43 -32.54 14.40
N PRO A 208 -8.88 -33.75 14.81
CA PRO A 208 -8.19 -35.04 14.54
C PRO A 208 -8.21 -35.48 13.07
N VAL A 209 -8.49 -34.56 12.17
CA VAL A 209 -8.31 -34.66 10.71
C VAL A 209 -6.92 -34.19 10.28
N TYR A 210 -6.10 -33.67 11.20
CA TYR A 210 -4.73 -33.21 10.96
C TYR A 210 -3.71 -34.01 11.75
N ALA A 211 -2.62 -34.41 11.08
CA ALA A 211 -1.44 -34.97 11.71
C ALA A 211 -0.21 -34.14 11.34
N ASP A 212 0.52 -33.69 12.35
CA ASP A 212 1.75 -32.91 12.24
C ASP A 212 2.97 -33.82 12.41
N LEU A 213 3.76 -33.93 11.35
CA LEU A 213 4.99 -34.71 11.29
C LEU A 213 6.18 -33.76 11.44
N GLN A 214 6.92 -33.90 12.54
CA GLN A 214 8.21 -33.25 12.69
C GLN A 214 9.24 -34.05 11.90
N VAL A 215 9.99 -33.40 11.01
CA VAL A 215 11.08 -34.01 10.25
C VAL A 215 12.41 -33.34 10.56
N ASP A 216 13.51 -34.03 10.25
CA ASP A 216 14.84 -33.41 10.25
C ASP A 216 14.95 -32.42 9.08
N GLY A 217 14.78 -31.13 9.39
CA GLY A 217 14.85 -30.04 8.41
C GLY A 217 16.21 -29.91 7.72
N ALA A 218 17.31 -30.40 8.31
CA ALA A 218 18.64 -30.36 7.69
C ALA A 218 18.76 -31.33 6.49
N SER A 219 17.89 -32.33 6.43
CA SER A 219 17.85 -33.32 5.34
C SER A 219 17.05 -32.86 4.12
N LEU A 220 16.37 -31.71 4.21
CA LEU A 220 15.52 -31.17 3.15
C LEU A 220 16.33 -30.34 2.14
N ASN A 221 16.16 -30.64 0.86
CA ASN A 221 16.70 -29.93 -0.27
C ASN A 221 15.56 -29.15 -0.97
N PRO A 222 15.66 -27.82 -1.10
CA PRO A 222 14.60 -27.00 -1.70
C PRO A 222 14.35 -27.28 -3.18
N ASP A 223 15.30 -27.90 -3.89
CA ASP A 223 15.18 -28.21 -5.33
C ASP A 223 14.41 -29.52 -5.59
N LEU A 224 14.05 -30.27 -4.54
CA LEU A 224 13.37 -31.56 -4.66
C LEU A 224 11.90 -31.44 -4.28
N THR A 225 11.06 -32.21 -4.97
CA THR A 225 9.66 -32.43 -4.56
C THR A 225 9.59 -33.59 -3.60
N TYR A 226 8.74 -33.49 -2.59
CA TYR A 226 8.57 -34.53 -1.58
C TYR A 226 7.16 -35.12 -1.65
N THR A 227 7.06 -36.43 -1.44
CA THR A 227 5.78 -37.16 -1.37
C THR A 227 5.65 -37.78 0.00
N LEU A 228 4.54 -37.46 0.67
CA LEU A 228 4.10 -38.17 1.87
C LEU A 228 3.32 -39.42 1.46
N THR A 229 3.67 -40.56 2.03
CA THR A 229 2.88 -41.80 1.96
C THR A 229 2.44 -42.19 3.35
N VAL A 230 1.17 -42.58 3.49
CA VAL A 230 0.54 -43.00 4.74
C VAL A 230 0.07 -44.44 4.62
N LYS A 231 0.22 -45.25 5.67
CA LYS A 231 -0.22 -46.64 5.73
C LYS A 231 -0.76 -46.96 7.11
N ASN A 232 -1.72 -47.87 7.21
CA ASN A 232 -2.28 -48.39 8.47
C ASN A 232 -2.91 -47.35 9.42
N VAL A 233 -3.03 -46.09 9.01
CA VAL A 233 -3.85 -45.08 9.69
C VAL A 233 -5.32 -45.43 9.53
N LYS A 234 -6.08 -45.28 10.60
CA LYS A 234 -7.50 -45.60 10.68
C LYS A 234 -8.34 -44.41 11.13
N ASP A 235 -9.60 -44.42 10.73
CA ASP A 235 -10.63 -43.53 11.27
C ASP A 235 -11.12 -44.02 12.65
N LEU A 236 -12.07 -43.29 13.23
CA LEU A 236 -12.70 -43.67 14.50
C LEU A 236 -13.57 -44.94 14.41
N ALA A 237 -14.00 -45.34 13.21
CA ALA A 237 -14.76 -46.57 12.95
C ALA A 237 -13.85 -47.80 12.73
N GLY A 238 -12.54 -47.60 12.64
CA GLY A 238 -11.53 -48.63 12.43
C GLY A 238 -11.23 -48.95 10.96
N ASN A 239 -11.78 -48.20 9.99
CA ASN A 239 -11.45 -48.40 8.59
C ASN A 239 -10.04 -47.87 8.29
N THR A 240 -9.26 -48.67 7.57
CA THR A 240 -7.89 -48.29 7.21
C THR A 240 -7.88 -47.41 5.96
N ILE A 241 -6.97 -46.43 5.94
CA ILE A 241 -6.77 -45.46 4.85
C ILE A 241 -6.86 -46.10 3.45
N ALA A 242 -7.56 -45.41 2.56
CA ALA A 242 -7.78 -45.89 1.20
C ALA A 242 -6.45 -45.97 0.42
N ALA A 243 -6.10 -47.16 -0.07
CA ALA A 243 -4.81 -47.45 -0.73
C ALA A 243 -4.50 -46.62 -1.99
N GLY A 244 -5.51 -46.05 -2.65
CA GLY A 244 -5.33 -45.15 -3.81
C GLY A 244 -5.34 -43.67 -3.44
N LYS A 245 -5.51 -43.34 -2.16
CA LYS A 245 -5.67 -41.98 -1.63
C LYS A 245 -4.81 -41.79 -0.37
N ASN A 246 -3.68 -42.49 -0.30
CA ASN A 246 -2.78 -42.49 0.84
C ASN A 246 -1.45 -41.78 0.55
N GLN A 247 -1.37 -41.05 -0.57
CA GLN A 247 -0.20 -40.30 -0.98
C GLN A 247 -0.57 -38.88 -1.35
N ALA A 248 0.30 -37.94 -0.98
CA ALA A 248 0.18 -36.54 -1.37
C ALA A 248 1.57 -35.91 -1.56
N THR A 249 1.72 -35.10 -2.61
CA THR A 249 2.87 -34.21 -2.74
C THR A 249 2.84 -33.19 -1.62
N ILE A 250 3.96 -33.02 -0.93
CA ILE A 250 4.14 -32.00 0.09
C ILE A 250 4.32 -30.66 -0.61
N THR A 251 3.34 -29.78 -0.41
CA THR A 251 3.39 -28.41 -0.92
C THR A 251 3.92 -27.47 0.16
N ARG A 252 4.45 -26.31 -0.21
CA ARG A 252 4.81 -25.26 0.76
C ARG A 252 4.10 -23.98 0.36
N THR A 253 3.48 -23.32 1.33
CA THR A 253 2.92 -21.98 1.12
C THR A 253 3.99 -20.96 1.49
N LEU A 254 4.38 -20.12 0.52
CA LEU A 254 5.13 -18.90 0.80
C LEU A 254 4.12 -17.81 1.16
N TYR A 255 4.19 -17.30 2.38
CA TYR A 255 3.46 -16.10 2.77
C TYR A 255 4.26 -14.89 2.33
N LEU A 256 3.73 -14.13 1.36
CA LEU A 256 4.33 -12.89 0.87
C LEU A 256 3.54 -11.70 1.41
N ASN A 257 4.24 -10.73 1.99
CA ASN A 257 3.67 -9.44 2.34
C ASN A 257 4.41 -8.36 1.53
N ILE A 258 3.69 -7.67 0.64
CA ILE A 258 4.20 -6.56 -0.14
C ILE A 258 3.92 -5.28 0.66
N ILE A 259 4.96 -4.53 1.00
CA ILE A 259 4.85 -3.26 1.71
C ILE A 259 5.40 -2.14 0.84
N TRP A 260 4.54 -1.25 0.39
CA TRP A 260 4.93 -0.04 -0.34
C TRP A 260 5.03 1.13 0.61
N HIS A 261 6.21 1.72 0.70
CA HIS A 261 6.48 2.88 1.53
C HIS A 261 6.49 4.16 0.68
N GLN A 262 5.38 4.90 0.71
CA GLN A 262 5.23 6.13 -0.05
C GLN A 262 5.65 7.33 0.79
N HIS A 263 6.82 7.90 0.46
CA HIS A 263 7.45 8.98 1.19
C HIS A 263 7.99 10.08 0.27
N GLN A 264 7.91 11.31 0.76
CA GLN A 264 8.71 12.45 0.31
C GLN A 264 9.18 13.25 1.52
N PRO A 265 10.39 13.83 1.50
CA PRO A 265 10.82 14.74 2.54
C PRO A 265 9.96 16.01 2.54
N LEU A 266 10.08 16.81 3.60
CA LEU A 266 9.41 18.12 3.66
C LEU A 266 10.13 19.09 2.70
N TYR A 267 9.46 19.49 1.63
CA TYR A 267 9.96 20.50 0.69
C TYR A 267 9.53 21.92 1.05
N LEU A 268 8.69 22.10 2.07
CA LEU A 268 8.24 23.41 2.50
C LEU A 268 9.39 24.25 3.06
N ASP A 269 9.62 25.41 2.47
CA ASP A 269 10.25 26.54 3.14
C ASP A 269 9.18 27.22 4.02
N PRO A 270 9.28 27.12 5.36
CA PRO A 270 8.28 27.66 6.26
C PRO A 270 8.26 29.20 6.32
N ASP A 271 9.39 29.86 6.02
CA ASP A 271 9.48 31.33 6.06
C ASP A 271 8.82 31.92 4.81
N ALA A 272 9.06 31.32 3.65
CA ALA A 272 8.45 31.72 2.39
C ALA A 272 6.99 31.22 2.24
N ASP A 273 6.61 30.18 3.00
CA ASP A 273 5.41 29.37 2.79
C ASP A 273 5.32 28.84 1.34
N GLN A 274 6.47 28.37 0.84
CA GLN A 274 6.65 27.89 -0.53
C GLN A 274 7.24 26.49 -0.55
N LEU A 275 6.76 25.63 -1.45
CA LEU A 275 7.43 24.35 -1.70
C LEU A 275 8.68 24.56 -2.55
N THR A 276 9.80 23.95 -2.17
CA THR A 276 11.09 24.10 -2.86
C THR A 276 11.29 23.13 -4.03
N GLY A 277 10.46 22.08 -4.13
CA GLY A 277 10.60 21.04 -5.14
C GLY A 277 9.25 20.46 -5.60
N PRO A 278 9.18 19.95 -6.84
CA PRO A 278 7.94 19.47 -7.44
C PRO A 278 7.63 18.01 -7.08
N TRP A 279 8.50 17.36 -6.30
CA TRP A 279 8.59 15.91 -6.24
C TRP A 279 7.37 15.23 -5.62
N VAL A 280 6.70 15.86 -4.65
CA VAL A 280 5.40 15.38 -4.15
C VAL A 280 4.38 15.29 -5.28
N ARG A 281 4.22 16.33 -6.09
CA ARG A 281 3.30 16.34 -7.23
C ARG A 281 3.73 15.39 -8.34
N LYS A 282 5.02 15.38 -8.66
CA LYS A 282 5.56 14.54 -9.76
C LYS A 282 5.46 13.05 -9.45
N HIS A 283 5.79 12.62 -8.23
CA HIS A 283 5.58 11.24 -7.81
C HIS A 283 4.10 10.91 -7.57
N ALA A 284 3.26 11.87 -7.21
CA ALA A 284 1.81 11.64 -7.17
C ALA A 284 1.23 11.32 -8.55
N THR A 285 1.64 12.07 -9.59
CA THR A 285 1.20 11.83 -10.97
C THR A 285 1.80 10.57 -11.58
N LYS A 286 3.00 10.16 -11.15
CA LYS A 286 3.73 9.03 -11.73
C LYS A 286 3.57 7.71 -10.98
N ASP A 287 3.44 7.72 -9.66
CA ASP A 287 3.64 6.53 -8.82
C ASP A 287 2.50 6.32 -7.81
N TYR A 288 2.18 7.31 -6.96
CA TYR A 288 1.33 7.06 -5.79
C TYR A 288 -0.10 6.62 -6.13
N TYR A 289 -0.67 7.20 -7.18
CA TYR A 289 -1.96 6.75 -7.71
C TYR A 289 -1.80 5.38 -8.38
N ASP A 290 -0.90 5.30 -9.37
CA ASP A 290 -0.79 4.15 -10.27
C ASP A 290 -0.45 2.84 -9.56
N MET A 291 0.57 2.90 -8.68
CA MET A 291 0.96 1.74 -7.87
C MET A 291 -0.22 1.16 -7.10
N THR A 292 -1.16 2.01 -6.66
CA THR A 292 -2.33 1.55 -5.93
C THR A 292 -3.41 1.04 -6.89
N SER A 293 -3.70 1.78 -7.97
CA SER A 293 -4.75 1.40 -8.93
C SER A 293 -4.47 0.07 -9.63
N ILE A 294 -3.21 -0.26 -9.92
CA ILE A 294 -2.86 -1.53 -10.59
C ILE A 294 -3.32 -2.76 -9.78
N LEU A 295 -3.49 -2.64 -8.46
CA LEU A 295 -4.01 -3.72 -7.64
C LEU A 295 -5.43 -4.11 -8.06
N ALA A 296 -6.25 -3.18 -8.54
CA ALA A 296 -7.62 -3.46 -8.97
C ALA A 296 -7.70 -4.51 -10.09
N GLU A 297 -6.63 -4.66 -10.89
CA GLU A 297 -6.53 -5.68 -11.94
C GLU A 297 -6.24 -7.09 -11.38
N TYR A 298 -5.78 -7.16 -10.13
CA TYR A 298 -5.35 -8.38 -9.45
C TYR A 298 -6.06 -8.56 -8.11
N PRO A 299 -7.38 -8.82 -8.08
CA PRO A 299 -8.20 -8.80 -6.86
C PRO A 299 -7.76 -9.78 -5.74
N ASN A 300 -6.94 -10.78 -6.07
CA ASN A 300 -6.38 -11.74 -5.11
C ASN A 300 -5.01 -11.31 -4.54
N VAL A 301 -4.45 -10.19 -5.01
CA VAL A 301 -3.18 -9.63 -4.53
C VAL A 301 -3.50 -8.56 -3.50
N HIS A 302 -2.90 -8.70 -2.32
CA HIS A 302 -3.04 -7.77 -1.21
C HIS A 302 -1.69 -7.10 -0.95
N ALA A 303 -1.72 -5.83 -0.57
CA ALA A 303 -0.53 -5.08 -0.23
C ALA A 303 -0.78 -4.19 0.99
N ASN A 304 0.28 -3.94 1.74
CA ASN A 304 0.31 -2.88 2.73
C ASN A 304 0.86 -1.61 2.08
N VAL A 305 0.17 -0.49 2.22
CA VAL A 305 0.66 0.81 1.77
C VAL A 305 0.89 1.69 2.98
N ASN A 306 2.15 2.06 3.20
CA ASN A 306 2.53 3.04 4.18
C ASN A 306 2.50 4.44 3.57
N LEU A 307 1.61 5.29 4.08
CA LEU A 307 1.50 6.70 3.71
C LEU A 307 2.11 7.56 4.81
N THR A 308 3.23 8.22 4.51
CA THR A 308 3.88 9.08 5.51
C THR A 308 3.09 10.37 5.76
N SER A 309 3.03 10.81 7.02
CA SER A 309 2.24 12.01 7.36
C SER A 309 2.79 13.28 6.69
N VAL A 310 4.11 13.38 6.48
CA VAL A 310 4.75 14.48 5.73
C VAL A 310 4.38 14.50 4.24
N LEU A 311 4.23 13.32 3.62
CA LEU A 311 3.73 13.23 2.25
C LEU A 311 2.29 13.72 2.19
N LEU A 312 1.41 13.17 3.03
CA LEU A 312 -0.01 13.52 3.05
C LEU A 312 -0.24 15.00 3.30
N ARG A 313 0.49 15.61 4.24
CA ARG A 313 0.39 17.05 4.51
C ARG A 313 0.71 17.90 3.28
N GLN A 314 1.81 17.61 2.59
CA GLN A 314 2.19 18.37 1.39
C GLN A 314 1.19 18.15 0.25
N LEU A 315 0.75 16.91 0.05
CA LEU A 315 -0.23 16.56 -0.96
C LEU A 315 -1.57 17.30 -0.73
N LEU A 316 -2.12 17.21 0.48
CA LEU A 316 -3.44 17.73 0.80
C LEU A 316 -3.43 19.24 1.00
N ASP A 317 -2.50 19.79 1.77
CA ASP A 317 -2.54 21.21 2.15
C ASP A 317 -1.98 22.11 1.05
N TYR A 318 -0.94 21.66 0.33
CA TYR A 318 -0.21 22.51 -0.61
C TYR A 318 -0.59 22.28 -2.07
N TYR A 319 -1.03 21.08 -2.44
CA TYR A 319 -1.55 20.81 -3.78
C TYR A 319 -3.07 20.79 -3.80
N VAL A 320 -3.72 19.88 -3.08
CA VAL A 320 -5.19 19.74 -3.15
C VAL A 320 -5.89 21.02 -2.71
N ALA A 321 -5.67 21.49 -1.48
CA ALA A 321 -6.39 22.64 -0.94
C ALA A 321 -6.11 23.96 -1.69
N ARG A 322 -4.92 24.12 -2.28
CA ARG A 322 -4.56 25.34 -3.03
C ARG A 322 -5.10 25.34 -4.46
N PHE A 323 -5.15 24.20 -5.12
CA PHE A 323 -5.68 24.08 -6.49
C PHE A 323 -7.20 23.92 -6.54
N ASP A 324 -7.81 23.22 -5.58
CA ASP A 324 -9.24 22.83 -5.62
C ASP A 324 -10.21 23.99 -5.90
N PRO A 325 -10.02 25.21 -5.34
CA PRO A 325 -10.92 26.33 -5.64
C PRO A 325 -10.82 26.88 -7.07
N PHE A 326 -9.75 26.55 -7.80
CA PHE A 326 -9.41 27.16 -9.09
C PHE A 326 -9.47 26.19 -10.26
N VAL A 327 -9.59 24.88 -10.01
CA VAL A 327 -9.60 23.87 -11.08
C VAL A 327 -10.95 23.15 -11.11
N ASP A 328 -11.62 23.21 -12.26
CA ASP A 328 -12.74 22.34 -12.57
C ASP A 328 -12.21 21.07 -13.26
N VAL A 329 -12.25 19.96 -12.52
CA VAL A 329 -11.75 18.65 -12.99
C VAL A 329 -12.64 17.98 -14.03
N TYR A 330 -13.92 18.36 -14.14
CA TYR A 330 -14.84 17.78 -15.10
C TYR A 330 -14.79 18.52 -16.43
N GLU A 331 -14.70 19.85 -16.38
CA GLU A 331 -14.57 20.70 -17.56
C GLU A 331 -13.11 20.85 -18.04
N SER A 332 -12.13 20.34 -17.28
CA SER A 332 -10.68 20.55 -17.53
C SER A 332 -10.32 22.03 -17.67
N THR A 333 -10.80 22.87 -16.74
CA THR A 333 -10.51 24.32 -16.78
C THR A 333 -9.86 24.81 -15.50
N MET A 334 -9.13 25.93 -15.59
CA MET A 334 -8.47 26.56 -14.45
C MET A 334 -8.59 28.09 -14.49
N ASP A 335 -8.96 28.70 -13.36
CA ASP A 335 -8.82 30.15 -13.12
C ASP A 335 -7.36 30.47 -12.75
N VAL A 336 -6.53 30.64 -13.79
CA VAL A 336 -5.09 30.91 -13.62
C VAL A 336 -4.83 32.27 -12.95
N GLU A 337 -5.61 33.30 -13.28
CA GLU A 337 -5.45 34.63 -12.69
C GLU A 337 -5.78 34.60 -11.20
N GLY A 338 -6.91 34.00 -10.83
CA GLY A 338 -7.29 33.81 -9.43
C GLY A 338 -6.29 32.95 -8.66
N PHE A 339 -5.80 31.87 -9.26
CA PHE A 339 -4.81 30.99 -8.65
C PHE A 339 -3.50 31.75 -8.36
N LEU A 340 -2.93 32.43 -9.36
CA LEU A 340 -1.68 33.18 -9.16
C LEU A 340 -1.88 34.37 -8.21
N ALA A 341 -3.04 35.02 -8.22
CA ALA A 341 -3.34 36.08 -7.25
C ALA A 341 -3.36 35.58 -5.80
N ALA A 342 -3.79 34.33 -5.57
CA ALA A 342 -3.84 33.72 -4.24
C ALA A 342 -2.54 33.01 -3.83
N TRP A 343 -1.85 32.36 -4.77
CA TRP A 343 -0.85 31.34 -4.49
C TRP A 343 0.46 31.47 -5.28
N ASP A 344 0.71 32.59 -5.96
CA ASP A 344 2.02 32.83 -6.58
C ASP A 344 3.15 32.71 -5.55
N LYS A 345 4.18 31.92 -5.88
CA LYS A 345 5.30 31.57 -5.00
C LYS A 345 4.87 30.90 -3.70
N LYS A 346 3.76 30.16 -3.71
CA LYS A 346 3.31 29.36 -2.56
C LYS A 346 3.36 27.86 -2.85
N THR A 347 3.11 27.43 -4.08
CA THR A 347 3.31 26.02 -4.47
C THR A 347 4.75 25.74 -4.90
N ASP A 348 5.02 24.58 -5.51
CA ASP A 348 6.33 24.35 -6.10
C ASP A 348 6.59 25.34 -7.25
N PRO A 349 7.83 25.84 -7.43
CA PRO A 349 8.12 26.90 -8.40
C PRO A 349 7.93 26.47 -9.86
N PHE A 350 7.81 25.16 -10.14
CA PHE A 350 7.53 24.66 -11.48
C PHE A 350 6.07 24.86 -11.86
N VAL A 351 5.15 24.97 -10.90
CA VAL A 351 3.75 25.38 -11.14
C VAL A 351 3.71 26.81 -11.66
N ASP A 352 4.33 27.75 -10.96
CA ASP A 352 4.35 29.16 -11.35
C ASP A 352 5.07 29.34 -12.69
N PHE A 353 6.19 28.64 -12.90
CA PHE A 353 6.88 28.65 -14.18
C PHE A 353 5.98 28.14 -15.31
N THR A 354 5.18 27.10 -15.08
CA THR A 354 4.25 26.55 -16.08
C THR A 354 3.12 27.53 -16.40
N LEU A 355 2.52 28.17 -15.38
CA LEU A 355 1.35 29.04 -15.54
C LEU A 355 1.67 30.47 -16.00
N LYS A 356 2.88 30.96 -15.75
CA LYS A 356 3.33 32.29 -16.19
C LYS A 356 3.84 32.26 -17.64
N PRO A 357 3.80 33.39 -18.37
CA PRO A 357 4.33 33.46 -19.72
C PRO A 357 5.76 32.92 -19.83
N THR A 358 6.02 32.08 -20.83
CA THR A 358 7.34 31.53 -21.10
C THR A 358 8.32 32.66 -21.42
N PRO A 359 9.50 32.69 -20.78
CA PRO A 359 10.47 33.72 -21.05
C PRO A 359 11.13 33.51 -22.42
N THR A 360 11.73 34.57 -22.98
CA THR A 360 12.71 34.47 -24.06
C THR A 360 14.13 34.43 -23.46
N ALA A 361 15.14 34.20 -24.31
CA ALA A 361 16.55 34.29 -23.91
C ALA A 361 16.91 35.62 -23.22
N ASP A 362 16.28 36.73 -23.61
CA ASP A 362 16.54 38.06 -23.06
C ASP A 362 15.75 38.36 -21.77
N THR A 363 14.63 37.67 -21.54
CA THR A 363 13.75 37.94 -20.40
C THR A 363 13.84 36.90 -19.29
N ILE A 364 14.52 35.78 -19.52
CA ILE A 364 14.66 34.73 -18.50
C ILE A 364 15.49 35.24 -17.32
N THR A 365 14.98 35.01 -16.12
CA THR A 365 15.64 35.45 -14.88
C THR A 365 16.60 34.37 -14.34
N ASP A 366 17.53 34.75 -13.48
CA ASP A 366 18.40 33.79 -12.80
C ASP A 366 17.61 32.79 -11.94
N GLU A 367 16.51 33.23 -11.31
CA GLU A 367 15.59 32.35 -10.57
C GLU A 367 14.98 31.28 -11.48
N GLN A 368 14.52 31.66 -12.68
CA GLN A 368 13.99 30.71 -13.65
C GLN A 368 15.08 29.80 -14.21
N LEU A 369 16.30 30.31 -14.44
CA LEU A 369 17.42 29.47 -14.89
C LEU A 369 17.78 28.38 -13.87
N LEU A 370 17.56 28.61 -12.56
CA LEU A 370 17.70 27.55 -11.56
C LEU A 370 16.71 26.39 -11.79
N LEU A 371 15.49 26.69 -12.24
CA LEU A 371 14.50 25.67 -12.59
C LEU A 371 14.81 24.98 -13.92
N VAL A 372 15.40 25.69 -14.89
CA VAL A 372 15.65 25.11 -16.22
C VAL A 372 16.90 24.23 -16.23
N TRP A 373 18.05 24.72 -15.73
CA TRP A 373 19.30 23.94 -15.82
C TRP A 373 20.44 24.33 -14.86
N LYS A 374 20.35 25.47 -14.14
CA LYS A 374 21.40 25.92 -13.20
C LYS A 374 21.23 25.37 -11.77
N GLY A 375 20.04 24.90 -11.41
CA GLY A 375 19.73 24.40 -10.07
C GLY A 375 20.09 22.93 -9.86
N PRO A 376 19.97 22.43 -8.63
CA PRO A 376 20.16 21.01 -8.33
C PRO A 376 19.04 20.12 -8.89
N TRP A 377 17.84 20.69 -9.05
CA TRP A 377 16.65 20.04 -9.60
C TRP A 377 16.11 20.92 -10.70
N THR A 378 15.97 20.36 -11.89
CA THR A 378 15.70 21.16 -13.09
C THR A 378 14.76 20.45 -14.04
N LEU A 379 14.23 21.19 -15.01
CA LEU A 379 13.50 20.64 -16.16
C LEU A 379 14.36 19.67 -16.99
N LEU A 380 15.66 19.59 -16.75
CA LEU A 380 16.59 18.66 -17.42
C LEU A 380 17.04 17.50 -16.53
N SER A 381 16.59 17.45 -15.26
CA SER A 381 17.03 16.46 -14.28
C SER A 381 16.24 15.14 -14.31
N THR A 382 15.25 15.01 -15.20
CA THR A 382 14.50 13.75 -15.39
C THR A 382 15.46 12.63 -15.84
N ALA A 383 15.36 11.46 -15.22
CA ALA A 383 16.28 10.35 -15.46
C ALA A 383 16.22 9.80 -16.89
N ASP A 384 17.35 9.30 -17.41
CA ASP A 384 17.46 8.68 -18.74
C ASP A 384 16.43 7.56 -18.97
N ALA A 385 16.15 6.76 -17.93
CA ALA A 385 15.18 5.68 -17.99
C ALA A 385 13.75 6.15 -18.30
N ILE A 386 13.42 7.40 -17.95
CA ILE A 386 12.15 8.04 -18.27
C ILE A 386 12.28 8.79 -19.61
N MET A 387 13.31 9.63 -19.75
CA MET A 387 13.48 10.50 -20.92
C MET A 387 13.64 9.74 -22.24
N LYS A 388 14.17 8.50 -22.23
CA LYS A 388 14.31 7.68 -23.45
C LYS A 388 13.00 7.49 -24.22
N HIS A 389 11.85 7.62 -23.54
CA HIS A 389 10.53 7.51 -24.15
C HIS A 389 10.09 8.80 -24.89
N PHE A 390 10.84 9.90 -24.76
CA PHE A 390 10.51 11.22 -25.31
C PHE A 390 11.70 11.79 -26.10
N PRO A 391 11.93 11.37 -27.36
CA PRO A 391 13.11 11.78 -28.13
C PRO A 391 13.29 13.31 -28.23
N ALA A 392 12.21 14.06 -28.46
CA ALA A 392 12.26 15.53 -28.49
C ALA A 392 12.73 16.14 -27.15
N TYR A 393 12.43 15.49 -26.03
CA TYR A 393 12.88 15.94 -24.71
C TYR A 393 14.37 15.66 -24.50
N VAL A 394 14.86 14.51 -24.98
CA VAL A 394 16.29 14.18 -25.00
C VAL A 394 17.06 15.18 -25.86
N GLU A 395 16.55 15.49 -27.06
CA GLU A 395 17.14 16.50 -27.95
C GLU A 395 17.23 17.87 -27.27
N LEU A 396 16.16 18.31 -26.59
CA LEU A 396 16.19 19.55 -25.81
C LEU A 396 17.26 19.52 -24.71
N ARG A 397 17.33 18.45 -23.93
CA ARG A 397 18.31 18.31 -22.83
C ARG A 397 19.75 18.40 -23.31
N ASP A 398 20.04 17.79 -24.45
CA ASP A 398 21.38 17.64 -25.01
C ASP A 398 21.77 18.81 -25.92
N ALA A 399 20.82 19.67 -26.29
CA ALA A 399 21.07 20.89 -27.04
C ALA A 399 21.91 21.93 -26.26
N ASN A 400 22.50 22.87 -27.01
CA ASN A 400 23.27 23.96 -26.41
C ASN A 400 22.35 24.93 -25.67
N ARG A 401 22.30 24.81 -24.35
CA ARG A 401 21.43 25.61 -23.46
C ARG A 401 21.64 27.12 -23.55
N ALA A 402 22.80 27.56 -24.05
CA ALA A 402 23.07 28.98 -24.30
C ALA A 402 22.30 29.54 -25.51
N GLU A 403 21.77 28.67 -26.36
CA GLU A 403 21.00 29.01 -27.56
C GLU A 403 19.49 28.84 -27.37
N TYR A 404 19.03 28.45 -26.17
CA TYR A 404 17.61 28.27 -25.91
C TYR A 404 16.81 29.54 -26.18
N ASP A 405 15.75 29.38 -26.98
CA ASP A 405 14.79 30.43 -27.26
C ASP A 405 13.45 30.17 -26.56
N TYR A 406 12.44 30.98 -26.93
CA TYR A 406 11.09 30.85 -26.39
C TYR A 406 10.49 29.45 -26.62
N GLU A 407 10.67 28.87 -27.80
CA GLU A 407 10.09 27.57 -28.15
C GLU A 407 10.75 26.44 -27.35
N ASP A 408 12.07 26.53 -27.13
CA ASP A 408 12.79 25.57 -26.29
C ASP A 408 12.29 25.59 -24.83
N PHE A 409 12.13 26.79 -24.25
CA PHE A 409 11.61 26.90 -22.89
C PHE A 409 10.17 26.41 -22.76
N LEU A 410 9.33 26.70 -23.75
CA LEU A 410 7.94 26.23 -23.79
C LEU A 410 7.89 24.69 -23.90
N ALA A 411 8.69 24.13 -24.79
CA ALA A 411 8.78 22.69 -24.97
C ALA A 411 9.30 21.99 -23.70
N LEU A 412 10.26 22.59 -22.98
CA LEU A 412 10.74 22.07 -21.70
C LEU A 412 9.65 22.06 -20.62
N LYS A 413 8.79 23.09 -20.54
CA LYS A 413 7.62 23.07 -19.63
C LYS A 413 6.74 21.85 -19.93
N ILE A 414 6.39 21.67 -21.20
CA ILE A 414 5.46 20.64 -21.68
C ILE A 414 6.03 19.24 -21.44
N TRP A 415 7.25 18.97 -21.90
CA TRP A 415 7.86 17.65 -21.77
C TRP A 415 8.13 17.28 -20.31
N PHE A 416 8.47 18.24 -19.46
CA PHE A 416 8.60 17.98 -18.03
C PHE A 416 7.27 17.65 -17.35
N GLN A 417 6.12 18.13 -17.85
CA GLN A 417 4.82 17.63 -17.37
C GLN A 417 4.56 16.20 -17.87
N ILE A 418 4.66 15.98 -19.19
CA ILE A 418 4.36 14.69 -19.84
C ILE A 418 5.20 13.54 -19.26
N ALA A 419 6.51 13.75 -19.11
CA ALA A 419 7.44 12.70 -18.70
C ALA A 419 7.18 12.13 -17.29
N TRP A 420 6.38 12.81 -16.49
CA TRP A 420 6.05 12.42 -15.12
C TRP A 420 4.61 11.91 -14.96
N PHE A 421 3.90 11.68 -16.05
CA PHE A 421 2.71 10.83 -16.01
C PHE A 421 3.11 9.37 -16.12
N ASP A 422 2.43 8.53 -15.34
CA ASP A 422 2.48 7.10 -15.55
C ASP A 422 2.06 6.73 -17.00
N PRO A 423 2.67 5.70 -17.63
CA PRO A 423 2.30 5.26 -18.97
C PRO A 423 0.80 5.04 -19.20
N ASP A 424 0.01 4.65 -18.20
CA ASP A 424 -1.42 4.45 -18.37
C ASP A 424 -2.14 5.73 -18.81
N PHE A 425 -1.79 6.87 -18.20
CA PHE A 425 -2.32 8.18 -18.59
C PHE A 425 -1.85 8.64 -19.98
N LEU A 426 -0.67 8.18 -20.41
CA LEU A 426 -0.11 8.49 -21.74
C LEU A 426 -0.74 7.62 -22.85
N ASN A 427 -1.26 6.44 -22.49
CA ASN A 427 -1.75 5.44 -23.43
C ASN A 427 -3.26 5.49 -23.65
N GLY A 428 -4.02 6.04 -22.71
CA GLY A 428 -5.48 6.12 -22.84
C GLY A 428 -6.15 6.97 -21.77
N PRO A 429 -7.49 7.11 -21.84
CA PRO A 429 -8.26 7.77 -20.81
C PRO A 429 -8.30 6.90 -19.55
N VAL A 430 -8.03 7.51 -18.38
CA VAL A 430 -8.22 6.86 -17.07
C VAL A 430 -9.34 7.58 -16.34
N THR A 431 -10.36 6.84 -15.90
CA THR A 431 -11.41 7.37 -15.02
C THR A 431 -10.91 7.29 -13.59
N LEU A 432 -10.89 8.42 -12.91
CA LEU A 432 -10.44 8.55 -11.53
C LEU A 432 -11.61 8.32 -10.55
N PRO A 433 -11.34 8.02 -9.27
CA PRO A 433 -12.37 7.80 -8.24
C PRO A 433 -13.43 8.91 -8.11
N ASP A 434 -13.07 10.18 -8.34
CA ASP A 434 -14.02 11.30 -8.34
C ASP A 434 -14.89 11.39 -9.62
N GLY A 435 -14.70 10.47 -10.57
CA GLY A 435 -15.41 10.41 -11.85
C GLY A 435 -14.82 11.30 -12.94
N SER A 436 -13.79 12.11 -12.65
CA SER A 436 -13.08 12.85 -13.70
C SER A 436 -12.26 11.89 -14.58
N VAL A 437 -12.03 12.29 -15.83
CA VAL A 437 -11.30 11.48 -16.82
C VAL A 437 -10.05 12.22 -17.25
N THR A 438 -8.91 11.53 -17.28
CA THR A 438 -7.65 12.08 -17.76
C THR A 438 -7.57 12.08 -19.29
N ARG A 439 -6.91 13.10 -19.84
CA ARG A 439 -6.90 13.37 -21.30
C ARG A 439 -5.52 13.48 -21.93
N VAL A 440 -4.45 13.18 -21.19
CA VAL A 440 -3.06 13.38 -21.63
C VAL A 440 -2.76 12.66 -22.95
N HIS A 441 -3.28 11.44 -23.12
CA HIS A 441 -3.16 10.65 -24.35
C HIS A 441 -3.67 11.38 -25.61
N GLU A 442 -4.60 12.34 -25.52
CA GLU A 442 -5.15 13.06 -26.68
C GLU A 442 -4.11 13.96 -27.37
N TRP A 443 -3.09 14.41 -26.63
CA TRP A 443 -2.03 15.28 -27.14
C TRP A 443 -0.78 14.52 -27.59
N LEU A 444 -0.80 13.19 -27.52
CA LEU A 444 0.35 12.35 -27.77
C LEU A 444 0.11 11.36 -28.90
N LYS A 445 1.18 11.05 -29.61
CA LYS A 445 1.23 9.94 -30.55
C LYS A 445 2.32 8.98 -30.09
N LYS A 446 1.93 7.74 -29.83
CA LYS A 446 2.85 6.65 -29.50
C LYS A 446 3.37 5.97 -30.77
N THR A 447 4.68 5.75 -30.84
CA THR A 447 5.34 4.98 -31.90
C THR A 447 6.32 3.99 -31.27
N GLY A 448 5.93 2.71 -31.20
CA GLY A 448 6.69 1.73 -30.42
C GLY A 448 6.67 2.09 -28.94
N GLU A 449 7.85 2.29 -28.35
CA GLU A 449 8.02 2.69 -26.95
C GLU A 449 8.15 4.21 -26.74
N THR A 450 8.12 5.02 -27.81
CA THR A 450 8.33 6.46 -27.73
C THR A 450 7.05 7.27 -27.98
N TYR A 451 7.03 8.50 -27.47
CA TYR A 451 5.92 9.45 -27.61
C TYR A 451 6.39 10.73 -28.29
N SER A 452 5.53 11.28 -29.14
CA SER A 452 5.68 12.60 -29.76
C SER A 452 4.40 13.43 -29.53
N LEU A 453 4.50 14.76 -29.53
CA LEU A 453 3.31 15.60 -29.50
C LEU A 453 2.47 15.39 -30.78
N ALA A 454 1.16 15.22 -30.62
CA ALA A 454 0.18 15.16 -31.69
C ALA A 454 -0.43 16.55 -32.00
N VAL A 455 -0.17 17.53 -31.14
CA VAL A 455 -0.61 18.93 -31.26
C VAL A 455 0.59 19.88 -31.13
N PRO A 456 0.50 21.12 -31.62
CA PRO A 456 1.55 22.11 -31.39
C PRO A 456 1.77 22.38 -29.90
N ALA A 457 3.02 22.69 -29.52
CA ALA A 457 3.32 23.22 -28.20
C ALA A 457 2.65 24.59 -28.02
N SER A 458 2.04 24.83 -26.86
CA SER A 458 1.40 26.10 -26.52
C SER A 458 1.34 26.30 -25.00
N GLU A 459 1.14 27.54 -24.56
CA GLU A 459 0.94 27.85 -23.14
C GLU A 459 -0.34 27.19 -22.60
N GLU A 460 -1.37 27.07 -23.45
CA GLU A 460 -2.60 26.34 -23.13
C GLU A 460 -2.32 24.87 -22.89
N LEU A 461 -1.50 24.22 -23.73
CA LEU A 461 -1.11 22.82 -23.52
C LEU A 461 -0.33 22.65 -22.20
N ALA A 462 0.58 23.57 -21.89
CA ALA A 462 1.34 23.53 -20.63
C ALA A 462 0.42 23.63 -19.41
N ARG A 463 -0.56 24.54 -19.44
CA ARG A 463 -1.62 24.67 -18.42
C ARG A 463 -2.49 23.42 -18.35
N ASP A 464 -2.94 22.90 -19.48
CA ASP A 464 -3.88 21.77 -19.54
C ASP A 464 -3.21 20.49 -18.99
N LEU A 465 -1.93 20.26 -19.29
CA LEU A 465 -1.14 19.18 -18.68
C LEU A 465 -1.01 19.33 -17.16
N LEU A 466 -0.93 20.56 -16.64
CA LEU A 466 -0.94 20.80 -15.20
C LEU A 466 -2.30 20.47 -14.57
N ILE A 467 -3.40 20.80 -15.25
CA ILE A 467 -4.77 20.43 -14.84
C ILE A 467 -4.90 18.90 -14.80
N GLU A 468 -4.47 18.19 -15.84
CA GLU A 468 -4.53 16.73 -15.85
C GLU A 468 -3.66 16.10 -14.75
N GLY A 469 -2.51 16.70 -14.44
CA GLY A 469 -1.66 16.25 -13.34
C GLY A 469 -2.32 16.47 -11.98
N TYR A 470 -3.04 17.58 -11.82
CA TYR A 470 -3.82 17.88 -10.63
C TYR A 470 -4.96 16.89 -10.41
N LYS A 471 -5.67 16.46 -11.46
CA LYS A 471 -6.72 15.43 -11.35
C LYS A 471 -6.17 14.16 -10.68
N VAL A 472 -5.00 13.70 -11.12
CA VAL A 472 -4.34 12.52 -10.53
C VAL A 472 -3.95 12.77 -9.07
N VAL A 473 -3.30 13.92 -8.78
CA VAL A 473 -2.91 14.32 -7.42
C VAL A 473 -4.09 14.34 -6.45
N LYS A 474 -5.22 14.92 -6.87
CA LYS A 474 -6.47 14.98 -6.10
C LYS A 474 -7.01 13.59 -5.73
N ASN A 475 -6.79 12.62 -6.61
CA ASN A 475 -7.33 11.27 -6.47
C ASN A 475 -6.37 10.25 -5.83
N VAL A 476 -5.15 10.65 -5.46
CA VAL A 476 -4.20 9.75 -4.77
C VAL A 476 -4.82 9.17 -3.50
N VAL A 477 -5.41 9.97 -2.61
CA VAL A 477 -6.03 9.42 -1.39
C VAL A 477 -7.28 8.61 -1.72
N ALA A 478 -8.06 9.05 -2.71
CA ALA A 478 -9.32 8.40 -3.07
C ALA A 478 -9.12 6.97 -3.60
N ILE A 479 -8.09 6.71 -4.41
CA ILE A 479 -7.82 5.35 -4.91
C ILE A 479 -7.42 4.38 -3.78
N HIS A 480 -6.69 4.87 -2.77
CA HIS A 480 -6.37 4.07 -1.58
C HIS A 480 -7.60 3.79 -0.73
N GLN A 481 -8.57 4.71 -0.67
CA GLN A 481 -9.84 4.50 0.00
C GLN A 481 -10.72 3.49 -0.74
N GLU A 482 -10.75 3.56 -2.07
CA GLU A 482 -11.53 2.65 -2.92
C GLU A 482 -11.04 1.20 -2.77
N LEU A 483 -9.72 0.99 -2.71
CA LEU A 483 -9.13 -0.34 -2.57
C LEU A 483 -8.85 -0.74 -1.11
N PHE A 484 -9.29 0.05 -0.14
CA PHE A 484 -9.05 -0.21 1.28
C PHE A 484 -9.58 -1.58 1.71
N PHE A 485 -8.75 -2.38 2.38
CA PHE A 485 -9.12 -3.69 2.88
C PHE A 485 -10.02 -3.57 4.10
N GLU A 486 -11.27 -3.99 3.96
CA GLU A 486 -12.25 -4.05 5.04
C GLU A 486 -12.38 -5.47 5.58
N ALA A 487 -11.67 -5.75 6.67
CA ALA A 487 -11.63 -7.07 7.31
C ALA A 487 -13.01 -7.62 7.70
N SER A 488 -13.99 -6.74 7.96
CA SER A 488 -15.36 -7.14 8.33
C SER A 488 -16.13 -7.74 7.15
N LEU A 489 -15.83 -7.29 5.93
CA LEU A 489 -16.46 -7.72 4.69
C LEU A 489 -15.62 -8.73 3.92
N GLY A 490 -14.32 -8.82 4.21
CA GLY A 490 -13.36 -9.64 3.46
C GLY A 490 -13.15 -9.12 2.04
N THR A 491 -13.34 -7.82 1.82
CA THR A 491 -13.23 -7.14 0.52
C THR A 491 -12.15 -6.06 0.55
N GLY A 492 -11.66 -5.67 -0.62
CA GLY A 492 -10.54 -4.72 -0.77
C GLY A 492 -9.19 -5.43 -0.74
N GLN A 493 -8.12 -4.65 -0.94
CA GLN A 493 -6.78 -5.19 -1.21
C GLN A 493 -5.67 -4.47 -0.46
N VAL A 494 -5.93 -3.23 -0.02
CA VAL A 494 -4.92 -2.33 0.55
C VAL A 494 -5.13 -2.17 2.04
N GLU A 495 -4.15 -2.63 2.82
CA GLU A 495 -4.03 -2.23 4.22
C GLU A 495 -3.21 -0.94 4.33
N VAL A 496 -3.75 0.10 4.96
CA VAL A 496 -3.03 1.36 5.12
C VAL A 496 -2.31 1.40 6.47
N THR A 497 -1.03 1.78 6.44
CA THR A 497 -0.24 2.12 7.63
C THR A 497 0.29 3.54 7.54
N THR A 498 0.66 4.14 8.67
CA THR A 498 1.25 5.48 8.73
C THR A 498 2.50 5.49 9.58
N THR A 499 3.49 6.32 9.24
CA THR A 499 4.67 6.60 10.07
C THR A 499 4.57 7.98 10.74
N PRO A 500 5.39 8.23 11.78
CA PRO A 500 5.54 9.56 12.37
C PRO A 500 5.81 10.65 11.33
N MET A 501 5.50 11.90 11.69
CA MET A 501 5.55 13.04 10.78
C MET A 501 6.89 13.22 10.08
N TYR A 502 7.99 13.03 10.80
CA TYR A 502 9.32 13.04 10.22
C TYR A 502 9.87 11.62 10.29
N HIS A 503 10.58 11.17 9.24
CA HIS A 503 11.49 10.03 9.40
C HIS A 503 12.58 10.53 10.32
N PRO A 504 12.57 10.12 11.59
CA PRO A 504 13.56 10.65 12.47
C PRO A 504 14.85 9.95 12.04
N ILE A 505 15.88 10.72 11.69
CA ILE A 505 17.22 10.18 11.51
C ILE A 505 17.78 9.87 12.92
N LEU A 506 17.00 9.15 13.74
CA LEU A 506 17.29 8.82 15.13
C LEU A 506 18.68 8.25 15.26
N PRO A 507 19.18 7.37 14.37
CA PRO A 507 20.55 6.92 14.47
C PRO A 507 21.56 8.07 14.45
N LEU A 508 21.38 9.09 13.61
CA LEU A 508 22.31 10.23 13.55
C LEU A 508 22.08 11.25 14.67
N ILE A 509 20.88 11.31 15.26
CA ILE A 509 20.62 12.10 16.48
C ILE A 509 21.31 11.44 17.68
N VAL A 510 21.17 10.11 17.82
CA VAL A 510 21.84 9.30 18.84
C VAL A 510 23.35 9.47 18.71
N ASP A 511 23.88 9.34 17.50
CA ASP A 511 25.32 9.36 17.24
C ASP A 511 25.60 9.54 15.73
N SER A 512 26.08 10.72 15.33
CA SER A 512 26.43 11.01 13.93
C SER A 512 27.56 10.14 13.38
N GLY A 513 28.35 9.50 14.25
CA GLY A 513 29.36 8.52 13.88
C GLY A 513 28.77 7.21 13.35
N LEU A 514 27.48 6.94 13.58
CA LEU A 514 26.77 5.79 13.01
C LEU A 514 26.58 5.91 11.49
N ALA A 515 26.87 7.07 10.88
CA ALA A 515 26.94 7.19 9.43
C ALA A 515 28.14 6.43 8.82
N THR A 516 29.24 6.23 9.58
CA THR A 516 30.51 5.68 9.06
C THR A 516 30.38 4.35 8.31
N PRO A 517 29.60 3.35 8.78
CA PRO A 517 29.48 2.07 8.07
C PRO A 517 28.84 2.22 6.67
N SER A 518 27.94 3.18 6.49
CA SER A 518 27.24 3.44 5.23
C SER A 518 27.94 4.48 4.36
N GLN A 519 28.66 5.43 4.96
CA GLN A 519 29.37 6.53 4.30
C GLN A 519 30.80 6.68 4.85
N PRO A 520 31.70 5.71 4.60
CA PRO A 520 33.03 5.67 5.23
C PRO A 520 33.98 6.79 4.78
N TYR A 521 33.65 7.49 3.70
CA TYR A 521 34.51 8.52 3.10
C TYR A 521 33.97 9.95 3.26
N ASP A 522 32.76 10.10 3.79
CA ASP A 522 32.15 11.41 3.98
C ASP A 522 32.74 12.12 5.21
N PRO A 523 32.98 13.44 5.14
CA PRO A 523 33.39 14.20 6.32
C PRO A 523 32.27 14.21 7.35
N LEU A 524 32.54 13.67 8.55
CA LEU A 524 31.60 13.67 9.66
C LEU A 524 31.74 14.92 10.53
N PRO A 525 30.67 15.36 11.22
CA PRO A 525 30.73 16.50 12.13
C PRO A 525 31.84 16.36 13.18
N ASN A 526 32.58 17.46 13.39
CA ASN A 526 33.57 17.59 14.46
C ASN A 526 33.36 18.92 15.19
N PRO A 527 32.93 18.92 16.47
CA PRO A 527 32.73 17.74 17.32
C PRO A 527 31.58 16.85 16.85
N LYS A 528 31.68 15.57 17.18
CA LYS A 528 30.66 14.56 16.94
C LYS A 528 29.32 14.99 17.55
N PHE A 529 28.23 14.87 16.79
CA PHE A 529 26.88 15.14 17.28
C PHE A 529 26.31 13.84 17.90
N ALA A 530 25.87 13.88 19.16
CA ALA A 530 25.34 12.71 19.86
C ALA A 530 24.44 13.13 21.03
N TYR A 531 23.12 12.99 20.84
CA TYR A 531 22.05 13.34 21.77
C TYR A 531 20.99 12.22 21.82
N PRO A 532 21.33 11.04 22.37
CA PRO A 532 20.40 9.92 22.48
C PRO A 532 19.11 10.25 23.24
N GLU A 533 19.15 11.21 24.18
CA GLU A 533 18.00 11.71 24.91
C GLU A 533 16.97 12.40 24.01
N ASP A 534 17.40 13.13 22.98
CA ASP A 534 16.50 13.78 22.02
C ASP A 534 15.81 12.72 21.14
N ALA A 535 16.53 11.65 20.81
CA ALA A 535 15.96 10.51 20.11
C ALA A 535 14.95 9.75 20.98
N GLU A 536 15.23 9.57 22.27
CA GLU A 536 14.28 8.96 23.22
C GLU A 536 13.00 9.78 23.35
N ALA A 537 13.11 11.11 23.44
CA ALA A 537 11.97 12.02 23.51
C ALA A 537 11.09 12.04 22.24
N GLN A 538 11.59 11.60 21.09
CA GLN A 538 10.82 11.51 19.84
C GLN A 538 10.04 10.20 19.71
N VAL A 539 10.41 9.16 20.46
CA VAL A 539 9.83 7.81 20.38
C VAL A 539 8.87 7.51 21.54
N LEU A 540 9.01 8.21 22.67
CA LEU A 540 8.15 8.12 23.86
C LEU A 540 7.10 9.24 23.87
#